data_AF-A0A7V9SLG8-F1
#
_entry.id   AF-A0A7V9SLG8-F1
#
_cell.length_a   1.000
_cell.length_b   1.000
_cell.length_c   1.000
_cell.angle_alpha   90.00
_cell.angle_beta   90.00
_cell.angle_gamma   90.00
#
_symmetry.space_group_name_H-M   'P 1'
#
loop_
_entity.id
_entity.type
_entity.pdbx_description
1 polymer ?
#
loop_
_entity_poly.entity_id
_entity_poly.type
_entity_poly.pdbx_seq_one_letter_code
_entity_poly.pdbx_strand_id
1 'polypeptide(L)'
;HLKEKIFRDDMLGNRRRPDGRKFSEIRPISCEVGWLPRVHGSSLFTRGETQAIVASTLGTKMDEQFTDDLETGEIRKRFMLHYNFPPYSVGEAGRFGSTSRREIGHGNLARRAIEPVLPDESEFPYTIRIVSEITESNGSSSMASVCGGSLSLMDAGVPLKRAVAGVAMGLVMEGNRYAILSDIAGAEDHYGDMDFKVTGTTEGITALQMDIKIGGINAQILSEALEQARKGRLHILGIMTQALDAPRGEISQYAPRIITINIHPDKIREVIGPGGKMIRSITEETGAKIDIADDGTISIASADGEAAQAAIARIRAITAEAEIGETYLGTVSRIVDFGAFVEILPGLDGLLHISEISDRRIKDVRDELKEGQQVMVKCIGKEGNKVKLSRKAVLLEEKAQGENMPVVSE
;
A
#
# COMPACT_ATOMS: atom_id res chain seq x y z
N HIS A 1 -35.91 -19.24 -27.68
CA HIS A 1 -35.80 -20.17 -28.83
C HIS A 1 -35.69 -19.48 -30.19
N LEU A 2 -36.66 -18.70 -30.70
CA LEU A 2 -36.51 -18.11 -32.05
C LEU A 2 -35.32 -17.13 -32.16
N LYS A 3 -35.18 -16.19 -31.20
CA LYS A 3 -34.06 -15.23 -31.17
C LYS A 3 -32.70 -15.92 -31.12
N GLU A 4 -32.59 -16.94 -30.28
CA GLU A 4 -31.39 -17.77 -30.14
C GLU A 4 -31.05 -18.51 -31.44
N LYS A 5 -32.06 -19.11 -32.11
CA LYS A 5 -31.86 -19.77 -33.40
C LYS A 5 -31.33 -18.80 -34.46
N ILE A 6 -31.96 -17.63 -34.59
CA ILE A 6 -31.52 -16.58 -35.52
C ILE A 6 -30.08 -16.14 -35.20
N PHE A 7 -29.76 -15.94 -33.92
CA PHE A 7 -28.41 -15.57 -33.49
C PHE A 7 -27.37 -16.63 -33.89
N ARG A 8 -27.67 -17.92 -33.67
CA ARG A 8 -26.77 -19.02 -34.03
C ARG A 8 -26.62 -19.20 -35.54
N ASP A 9 -27.71 -19.06 -36.29
CA ASP A 9 -27.69 -19.09 -37.77
C ASP A 9 -26.83 -17.95 -38.34
N ASP A 10 -26.92 -16.74 -37.76
CA ASP A 10 -26.08 -15.61 -38.16
C ASP A 10 -24.60 -15.82 -37.81
N MET A 11 -24.31 -16.40 -36.64
CA MET A 11 -22.93 -16.65 -36.19
C MET A 11 -22.25 -17.78 -36.96
N LEU A 12 -22.92 -18.93 -37.08
CA LEU A 12 -22.32 -20.14 -37.65
C LEU A 12 -22.51 -20.24 -39.17
N GLY A 13 -23.60 -19.67 -39.70
CA GLY A 13 -23.91 -19.65 -41.13
C GLY A 13 -23.38 -18.38 -41.81
N ASN A 14 -23.95 -17.22 -41.46
CA ASN A 14 -23.63 -15.94 -42.12
C ASN A 14 -22.30 -15.33 -41.66
N ARG A 15 -21.69 -15.88 -40.60
CA ARG A 15 -20.48 -15.39 -39.93
C ARG A 15 -20.51 -13.89 -39.59
N ARG A 16 -21.63 -13.44 -39.04
CA ARG A 16 -21.90 -12.03 -38.75
C ARG A 16 -22.28 -11.82 -37.28
N ARG A 17 -21.65 -10.84 -36.63
CA ARG A 17 -22.02 -10.39 -35.27
C ARG A 17 -23.18 -9.40 -35.30
N PRO A 18 -23.96 -9.23 -34.21
CA PRO A 18 -25.08 -8.29 -34.17
C PRO A 18 -24.65 -6.85 -34.42
N ASP A 19 -23.44 -6.49 -34.02
CA ASP A 19 -22.83 -5.17 -34.21
C ASP A 19 -21.96 -5.05 -35.48
N GLY A 20 -21.90 -6.10 -36.31
CA GLY A 20 -21.16 -6.12 -37.58
C GLY A 20 -19.64 -6.30 -37.46
N ARG A 21 -19.07 -6.41 -36.26
CA ARG A 21 -17.63 -6.63 -36.06
C ARG A 21 -17.17 -7.98 -36.59
N LYS A 22 -15.87 -8.09 -36.87
CA LYS A 22 -15.24 -9.41 -37.03
C LYS A 22 -15.21 -10.17 -35.70
N PHE A 23 -15.07 -11.49 -35.78
CA PHE A 23 -15.03 -12.35 -34.59
C PHE A 23 -13.84 -12.09 -33.69
N SER A 24 -12.69 -11.67 -34.24
CA SER A 24 -11.48 -11.33 -33.48
C SER A 24 -11.37 -9.85 -33.10
N GLU A 25 -12.35 -9.02 -33.48
CA GLU A 25 -12.29 -7.58 -33.34
C GLU A 25 -12.76 -7.13 -31.95
N ILE A 26 -11.90 -6.36 -31.28
CA ILE A 26 -12.17 -5.71 -29.99
C ILE A 26 -12.89 -4.38 -30.25
N ARG A 27 -13.86 -4.02 -29.40
CA ARG A 27 -14.52 -2.71 -29.50
C ARG A 27 -13.53 -1.55 -29.30
N PRO A 28 -13.85 -0.33 -29.76
CA PRO A 28 -13.03 0.85 -29.49
C PRO A 28 -12.78 1.02 -27.98
N ILE A 29 -11.56 1.39 -27.61
CA ILE A 29 -11.14 1.59 -26.22
C ILE A 29 -10.64 3.01 -26.04
N SER A 30 -11.07 3.65 -24.95
CA SER A 30 -10.45 4.86 -24.41
C SER A 30 -10.02 4.63 -22.96
N CYS A 31 -8.91 5.25 -22.58
CA CYS A 31 -8.31 5.13 -21.27
C CYS A 31 -7.89 6.53 -20.81
N GLU A 32 -8.38 6.96 -19.64
CA GLU A 32 -7.97 8.19 -18.99
C GLU A 32 -7.48 7.86 -17.57
N VAL A 33 -6.43 8.53 -17.11
CA VAL A 33 -5.85 8.38 -15.76
C VAL A 33 -5.90 9.71 -15.02
N GLY A 34 -5.93 9.68 -13.68
CA GLY A 34 -6.07 10.90 -12.88
C GLY A 34 -7.44 11.59 -13.04
N TRP A 35 -8.47 10.82 -13.40
CA TRP A 35 -9.84 11.31 -13.64
C TRP A 35 -10.46 11.99 -12.42
N LEU A 36 -10.18 11.48 -11.22
CA LEU A 36 -10.66 12.03 -9.95
C LEU A 36 -9.53 12.81 -9.25
N PRO A 37 -9.64 14.13 -9.04
CA PRO A 37 -8.50 14.97 -8.64
C PRO A 37 -7.87 14.67 -7.26
N ARG A 38 -8.63 14.06 -6.34
CA ARG A 38 -8.22 13.93 -4.93
C ARG A 38 -7.99 12.50 -4.46
N VAL A 39 -8.37 11.51 -5.24
CA VAL A 39 -8.09 10.11 -4.88
C VAL A 39 -6.62 9.79 -5.12
N HIS A 40 -6.11 8.72 -4.52
CA HIS A 40 -4.68 8.44 -4.61
C HIS A 40 -4.28 8.01 -6.02
N GLY A 41 -5.13 7.26 -6.71
CA GLY A 41 -5.07 7.10 -8.17
C GLY A 41 -6.45 6.80 -8.72
N SER A 42 -6.65 7.11 -9.99
CA SER A 42 -7.91 6.84 -10.68
C SER A 42 -7.75 6.57 -12.16
N SER A 43 -8.73 5.89 -12.72
CA SER A 43 -8.87 5.75 -14.16
C SER A 43 -10.33 5.74 -14.59
N LEU A 44 -10.55 6.14 -15.84
CA LEU A 44 -11.77 5.90 -16.59
C LEU A 44 -11.41 5.00 -17.77
N PHE A 45 -11.83 3.73 -17.69
CA PHE A 45 -11.63 2.77 -18.77
C PHE A 45 -12.95 2.53 -19.48
N THR A 46 -12.99 2.79 -20.79
CA THR A 46 -14.18 2.56 -21.62
C THR A 46 -13.81 1.63 -22.77
N ARG A 47 -14.62 0.58 -23.00
CA ARG A 47 -14.50 -0.33 -24.13
C ARG A 47 -15.87 -0.53 -24.77
N GLY A 48 -16.11 0.08 -25.92
CA GLY A 48 -17.43 0.19 -26.50
C GLY A 48 -18.40 0.80 -25.48
N GLU A 49 -19.47 0.07 -25.15
CA GLU A 49 -20.50 0.47 -24.17
C GLU A 49 -20.29 -0.23 -22.80
N THR A 50 -19.04 -0.53 -22.46
CA THR A 50 -18.66 -1.01 -21.12
C THR A 50 -17.67 -0.03 -20.52
N GLN A 51 -18.03 0.60 -19.42
CA GLN A 51 -17.24 1.64 -18.77
C GLN A 51 -17.09 1.37 -17.28
N ALA A 52 -15.87 1.60 -16.78
CA ALA A 52 -15.55 1.52 -15.36
C ALA A 52 -14.79 2.77 -14.93
N ILE A 53 -15.33 3.46 -13.91
CA ILE A 53 -14.55 4.41 -13.11
C ILE A 53 -13.90 3.60 -12.01
N VAL A 54 -12.58 3.67 -11.93
CA VAL A 54 -11.82 2.92 -10.93
C VAL A 54 -11.00 3.88 -10.09
N ALA A 55 -11.05 3.72 -8.78
CA ALA A 55 -10.29 4.51 -7.83
C ALA A 55 -9.46 3.60 -6.92
N SER A 56 -8.18 3.93 -6.78
CA SER A 56 -7.23 3.30 -5.86
C SER A 56 -7.03 4.18 -4.64
N THR A 57 -7.09 3.57 -3.47
CA THR A 57 -6.79 4.19 -2.18
C THR A 57 -5.69 3.40 -1.49
N LEU A 58 -4.72 4.13 -0.96
CA LEU A 58 -3.58 3.61 -0.21
C LEU A 58 -3.81 3.88 1.27
N GLY A 59 -3.58 2.87 2.10
CA GLY A 59 -3.78 2.91 3.54
C GLY A 59 -2.61 2.28 4.29
N THR A 60 -2.78 2.23 5.60
CA THR A 60 -1.83 1.67 6.56
C THR A 60 -2.20 0.23 6.92
N LYS A 61 -1.37 -0.43 7.72
CA LYS A 61 -1.69 -1.77 8.28
C LYS A 61 -3.01 -1.82 9.04
N MET A 62 -3.40 -0.73 9.70
CA MET A 62 -4.70 -0.63 10.38
C MET A 62 -5.90 -0.65 9.44
N ASP A 63 -5.69 -0.37 8.15
CA ASP A 63 -6.75 -0.35 7.14
C ASP A 63 -6.89 -1.72 6.43
N GLU A 64 -6.14 -2.75 6.86
CA GLU A 64 -6.27 -4.12 6.36
C GLU A 64 -7.62 -4.73 6.73
N GLN A 65 -8.15 -5.56 5.83
CA GLN A 65 -9.38 -6.29 6.11
C GLN A 65 -9.08 -7.58 6.84
N PHE A 66 -9.60 -7.66 8.07
CA PHE A 66 -9.66 -8.90 8.84
C PHE A 66 -10.75 -9.82 8.28
N THR A 67 -10.41 -11.08 8.04
CA THR A 67 -11.37 -12.12 7.68
C THR A 67 -11.16 -13.29 8.62
N ASP A 68 -12.21 -13.68 9.34
CA ASP A 68 -12.23 -14.92 10.12
C ASP A 68 -12.58 -16.07 9.18
N ASP A 69 -11.57 -16.87 8.83
CA ASP A 69 -11.69 -18.01 7.94
C ASP A 69 -11.63 -19.33 8.75
N LEU A 70 -12.48 -20.28 8.37
CA LEU A 70 -12.64 -21.51 9.14
C LEU A 70 -11.40 -22.41 9.09
N GLU A 71 -10.65 -22.40 7.98
CA GLU A 71 -9.52 -23.31 7.76
C GLU A 71 -8.19 -22.66 8.14
N THR A 72 -8.01 -21.39 7.77
CA THR A 72 -6.76 -20.66 7.94
C THR A 72 -6.75 -19.74 9.15
N GLY A 73 -7.87 -19.63 9.85
CA GLY A 73 -8.04 -18.74 11.01
C GLY A 73 -8.14 -17.28 10.58
N GLU A 74 -7.54 -16.40 11.37
CA GLU A 74 -7.58 -14.96 11.12
C GLU A 74 -6.65 -14.58 9.95
N ILE A 75 -7.22 -14.21 8.81
CA ILE A 75 -6.50 -13.71 7.64
C ILE A 75 -6.55 -12.19 7.61
N ARG A 76 -5.41 -11.55 7.40
CA ARG A 76 -5.32 -10.12 7.07
C ARG A 76 -5.13 -9.92 5.57
N LYS A 77 -6.03 -9.15 4.96
CA LYS A 77 -5.97 -8.82 3.53
C LYS A 77 -5.46 -7.40 3.34
N ARG A 78 -4.22 -7.30 2.85
CA ARG A 78 -3.57 -6.06 2.40
C ARG A 78 -4.16 -5.53 1.10
N PHE A 79 -4.65 -6.40 0.21
CA PHE A 79 -5.23 -6.01 -1.07
C PHE A 79 -6.72 -6.33 -1.16
N MET A 80 -7.51 -5.30 -1.42
CA MET A 80 -8.96 -5.37 -1.57
C MET A 80 -9.38 -4.80 -2.91
N LEU A 81 -10.32 -5.47 -3.57
CA LEU A 81 -10.99 -4.93 -4.75
C LEU A 81 -12.50 -5.09 -4.57
N HIS A 82 -13.17 -3.96 -4.46
CA HIS A 82 -14.62 -3.87 -4.42
C HIS A 82 -15.14 -3.49 -5.80
N TYR A 83 -16.17 -4.20 -6.22
CA TYR A 83 -16.79 -4.04 -7.52
C TYR A 83 -18.27 -3.74 -7.30
N ASN A 84 -18.75 -2.67 -7.92
CA ASN A 84 -20.12 -2.20 -7.80
C ASN A 84 -20.76 -2.13 -9.19
N PHE A 85 -21.99 -2.64 -9.29
CA PHE A 85 -22.75 -2.71 -10.53
C PHE A 85 -24.11 -2.03 -10.35
N PRO A 86 -24.16 -0.70 -10.38
CA PRO A 86 -25.40 0.02 -10.21
C PRO A 86 -26.36 -0.23 -11.39
N PRO A 87 -27.69 -0.24 -11.15
CA PRO A 87 -28.68 -0.59 -12.16
C PRO A 87 -28.72 0.37 -13.35
N TYR A 88 -28.33 1.64 -13.15
CA TYR A 88 -28.25 2.61 -14.26
C TYR A 88 -27.21 2.21 -15.31
N SER A 89 -26.21 1.38 -14.97
CA SER A 89 -25.16 0.95 -15.90
C SER A 89 -25.69 0.13 -17.07
N VAL A 90 -26.89 -0.42 -16.93
CA VAL A 90 -27.63 -1.15 -17.99
C VAL A 90 -28.90 -0.41 -18.41
N GLY A 91 -29.08 0.85 -17.99
CA GLY A 91 -30.27 1.64 -18.28
C GLY A 91 -31.52 1.24 -17.49
N GLU A 92 -31.37 0.49 -16.39
CA GLU A 92 -32.49 0.04 -15.56
C GLU A 92 -32.60 0.83 -14.26
N ALA A 93 -33.80 0.84 -13.67
CA ALA A 93 -34.01 1.30 -12.29
C ALA A 93 -33.94 0.09 -11.35
N GLY A 94 -33.34 0.27 -10.16
CA GLY A 94 -33.17 -0.82 -9.21
C GLY A 94 -32.86 -0.34 -7.80
N ARG A 95 -32.83 -1.28 -6.85
CA ARG A 95 -32.48 -1.00 -5.46
C ARG A 95 -30.98 -0.74 -5.35
N PHE A 96 -30.61 0.32 -4.66
CA PHE A 96 -29.25 0.58 -4.21
C PHE A 96 -29.06 0.05 -2.79
N GLY A 97 -27.87 -0.45 -2.48
CA GLY A 97 -27.54 -0.92 -1.15
C GLY A 97 -26.48 -2.01 -1.16
N SER A 98 -26.84 -3.20 -0.69
CA SER A 98 -25.91 -4.32 -0.50
C SER A 98 -25.42 -4.90 -1.83
N THR A 99 -24.14 -5.29 -1.84
CA THR A 99 -23.51 -5.98 -2.96
C THR A 99 -24.11 -7.37 -3.15
N SER A 100 -24.47 -7.69 -4.39
CA SER A 100 -24.94 -9.01 -4.81
C SER A 100 -23.81 -10.04 -4.87
N ARG A 101 -24.17 -11.33 -4.96
CA ARG A 101 -23.21 -12.43 -5.17
C ARG A 101 -22.38 -12.22 -6.45
N ARG A 102 -22.99 -11.71 -7.51
CA ARG A 102 -22.33 -11.47 -8.80
C ARG A 102 -21.28 -10.36 -8.67
N GLU A 103 -21.61 -9.28 -7.96
CA GLU A 103 -20.67 -8.19 -7.72
C GLU A 103 -19.45 -8.66 -6.92
N ILE A 104 -19.66 -9.41 -5.84
CA ILE A 104 -18.59 -10.03 -5.06
C ILE A 104 -17.74 -10.98 -5.92
N GLY A 105 -18.39 -11.81 -6.75
CA GLY A 105 -17.71 -12.74 -7.66
C GLY A 105 -16.83 -12.04 -8.69
N HIS A 106 -17.34 -10.97 -9.31
CA HIS A 106 -16.58 -10.15 -10.26
C HIS A 106 -15.44 -9.39 -9.59
N GLY A 107 -15.67 -8.83 -8.39
CA GLY A 107 -14.62 -8.20 -7.59
C GLY A 107 -13.50 -9.18 -7.27
N ASN A 108 -13.84 -10.40 -6.85
CA ASN A 108 -12.87 -11.46 -6.56
C ASN A 108 -12.09 -11.91 -7.81
N LEU A 109 -12.75 -12.02 -8.97
CA LEU A 109 -12.05 -12.33 -10.23
C LEU A 109 -11.04 -11.22 -10.57
N ALA A 110 -11.45 -9.96 -10.49
CA ALA A 110 -10.57 -8.85 -10.80
C ALA A 110 -9.42 -8.73 -9.79
N ARG A 111 -9.68 -9.00 -8.49
CA ARG A 111 -8.67 -9.07 -7.44
C ARG A 111 -7.61 -10.12 -7.77
N ARG A 112 -8.03 -11.37 -8.04
CA ARG A 112 -7.15 -12.48 -8.40
C ARG A 112 -6.35 -12.22 -9.67
N ALA A 113 -6.88 -11.43 -10.59
CA ALA A 113 -6.19 -11.05 -11.82
C ALA A 113 -5.03 -10.05 -11.60
N ILE A 114 -5.16 -9.15 -10.62
CA ILE A 114 -4.18 -8.09 -10.33
C ILE A 114 -3.19 -8.52 -9.24
N GLU A 115 -3.62 -9.30 -8.27
CA GLU A 115 -2.81 -9.73 -7.12
C GLU A 115 -1.42 -10.30 -7.49
N PRO A 116 -1.24 -11.13 -8.53
CA PRO A 116 0.06 -11.68 -8.89
C PRO A 116 1.11 -10.66 -9.36
N VAL A 117 0.68 -9.45 -9.78
CA VAL A 117 1.59 -8.40 -10.25
C VAL A 117 1.84 -7.31 -9.21
N LEU A 118 1.22 -7.40 -8.03
CA LEU A 118 1.45 -6.45 -6.95
C LEU A 118 2.89 -6.57 -6.42
N PRO A 119 3.46 -5.45 -5.95
CA PRO A 119 4.72 -5.46 -5.22
C PRO A 119 4.56 -6.15 -3.87
N ASP A 120 5.66 -6.73 -3.41
CA ASP A 120 5.74 -7.33 -2.07
C ASP A 120 5.61 -6.24 -0.99
N GLU A 121 5.21 -6.64 0.22
CA GLU A 121 5.01 -5.68 1.33
C GLU A 121 6.29 -4.92 1.69
N SER A 122 7.45 -5.57 1.56
CA SER A 122 8.75 -4.96 1.83
C SER A 122 9.11 -3.84 0.83
N GLU A 123 8.65 -3.93 -0.42
CA GLU A 123 8.88 -2.92 -1.45
C GLU A 123 7.85 -1.79 -1.35
N PHE A 124 6.60 -2.14 -1.04
CA PHE A 124 5.50 -1.17 -1.01
C PHE A 124 4.59 -1.43 0.21
N PRO A 125 4.91 -0.90 1.41
CA PRO A 125 4.28 -1.27 2.67
C PRO A 125 2.88 -0.66 2.89
N TYR A 126 2.06 -0.62 1.84
CA TYR A 126 0.73 -0.03 1.84
C TYR A 126 -0.36 -1.08 1.74
N THR A 127 -1.44 -0.86 2.48
CA THR A 127 -2.72 -1.50 2.20
C THR A 127 -3.34 -0.85 0.98
N ILE A 128 -3.88 -1.65 0.06
CA ILE A 128 -4.38 -1.17 -1.23
C ILE A 128 -5.86 -1.55 -1.34
N ARG A 129 -6.71 -0.54 -1.54
CA ARG A 129 -8.13 -0.73 -1.86
C ARG A 129 -8.43 -0.16 -3.23
N ILE A 130 -8.98 -1.00 -4.09
CA ILE A 130 -9.58 -0.58 -5.36
C ILE A 130 -11.10 -0.61 -5.21
N VAL A 131 -11.77 0.43 -5.70
CA VAL A 131 -13.22 0.42 -5.94
C VAL A 131 -13.44 0.63 -7.44
N SER A 132 -14.10 -0.33 -8.08
CA SER A 132 -14.53 -0.24 -9.48
C SER A 132 -16.03 0.01 -9.52
N GLU A 133 -16.41 1.18 -9.99
CA GLU A 133 -17.79 1.58 -10.26
C GLU A 133 -18.09 1.40 -11.74
N ILE A 134 -19.02 0.50 -12.06
CA ILE A 134 -19.43 0.29 -13.45
C ILE A 134 -20.48 1.31 -13.82
N THR A 135 -20.16 2.18 -14.78
CA THR A 135 -21.07 3.25 -15.24
C THR A 135 -21.85 2.88 -16.49
N GLU A 136 -21.31 1.97 -17.31
CA GLU A 136 -21.96 1.39 -18.50
C GLU A 136 -21.58 -0.09 -18.62
N SER A 137 -22.50 -0.94 -19.09
CA SER A 137 -22.21 -2.36 -19.29
C SER A 137 -22.99 -2.99 -20.43
N ASN A 138 -22.32 -3.19 -21.56
CA ASN A 138 -22.74 -4.10 -22.63
C ASN A 138 -21.71 -5.21 -22.88
N GLY A 139 -20.99 -5.67 -21.86
CA GLY A 139 -20.09 -6.82 -21.99
C GLY A 139 -18.92 -6.80 -21.02
N SER A 140 -18.83 -7.84 -20.20
CA SER A 140 -17.75 -8.12 -19.24
C SER A 140 -17.11 -6.91 -18.58
N SER A 141 -17.93 -6.17 -17.84
CA SER A 141 -17.50 -5.11 -16.93
C SER A 141 -16.43 -5.56 -15.93
N SER A 142 -16.40 -6.85 -15.55
CA SER A 142 -15.31 -7.42 -14.74
C SER A 142 -13.93 -7.28 -15.38
N MET A 143 -13.82 -7.36 -16.70
CA MET A 143 -12.55 -7.17 -17.40
C MET A 143 -12.20 -5.69 -17.54
N ALA A 144 -13.20 -4.81 -17.66
CA ALA A 144 -12.99 -3.37 -17.58
C ALA A 144 -12.44 -2.98 -16.20
N SER A 145 -12.94 -3.58 -15.11
CA SER A 145 -12.41 -3.38 -13.75
C SER A 145 -10.94 -3.81 -13.60
N VAL A 146 -10.52 -4.88 -14.28
CA VAL A 146 -9.11 -5.30 -14.27
C VAL A 146 -8.23 -4.26 -15.00
N CYS A 147 -8.65 -3.83 -16.19
CA CYS A 147 -7.90 -2.86 -16.99
C CYS A 147 -7.82 -1.50 -16.28
N GLY A 148 -8.96 -0.98 -15.82
CA GLY A 148 -9.05 0.26 -15.06
C GLY A 148 -8.32 0.15 -13.70
N GLY A 149 -8.41 -0.99 -13.02
CA GLY A 149 -7.68 -1.25 -11.78
C GLY A 149 -6.17 -1.23 -11.96
N SER A 150 -5.65 -1.84 -13.03
CA SER A 150 -4.23 -1.77 -13.38
C SER A 150 -3.79 -0.32 -13.60
N LEU A 151 -4.53 0.46 -14.40
CA LEU A 151 -4.22 1.86 -14.65
C LEU A 151 -4.30 2.72 -13.38
N SER A 152 -5.33 2.51 -12.55
CA SER A 152 -5.56 3.26 -11.31
C SER A 152 -4.47 3.00 -10.27
N LEU A 153 -3.90 1.78 -10.21
CA LEU A 153 -2.75 1.47 -9.37
C LEU A 153 -1.47 2.14 -9.88
N MET A 154 -1.22 2.11 -11.19
CA MET A 154 -0.08 2.80 -11.80
C MET A 154 -0.17 4.32 -11.59
N ASP A 155 -1.36 4.89 -11.75
CA ASP A 155 -1.65 6.30 -11.48
C ASP A 155 -1.45 6.66 -9.99
N ALA A 156 -1.73 5.72 -9.07
CA ALA A 156 -1.47 5.90 -7.65
C ALA A 156 0.01 5.79 -7.24
N GLY A 157 0.91 5.52 -8.18
CA GLY A 157 2.33 5.31 -7.90
C GLY A 157 2.65 3.94 -7.29
N VAL A 158 1.75 2.95 -7.43
CA VAL A 158 2.04 1.58 -7.00
C VAL A 158 3.03 0.95 -8.00
N PRO A 159 4.20 0.45 -7.56
CA PRO A 159 5.19 -0.15 -8.44
C PRO A 159 4.73 -1.55 -8.88
N LEU A 160 3.75 -1.60 -9.78
CA LEU A 160 3.27 -2.83 -10.39
C LEU A 160 4.39 -3.47 -11.21
N LYS A 161 4.58 -4.78 -11.06
CA LYS A 161 5.56 -5.55 -11.84
C LYS A 161 5.33 -5.39 -13.34
N ARG A 162 4.06 -5.47 -13.78
CA ARG A 162 3.59 -5.21 -15.15
C ARG A 162 2.11 -4.82 -15.14
N ALA A 163 1.68 -4.09 -16.16
CA ALA A 163 0.25 -3.83 -16.39
C ALA A 163 -0.51 -5.12 -16.74
N VAL A 164 -1.77 -5.20 -16.31
CA VAL A 164 -2.66 -6.34 -16.54
C VAL A 164 -3.91 -5.89 -17.29
N ALA A 165 -4.25 -6.59 -18.36
CA ALA A 165 -5.52 -6.41 -19.07
C ALA A 165 -6.36 -7.68 -19.04
N GLY A 166 -7.66 -7.50 -19.28
CA GLY A 166 -8.64 -8.57 -19.37
C GLY A 166 -9.42 -8.52 -20.68
N VAL A 167 -9.68 -9.68 -21.26
CA VAL A 167 -10.59 -9.84 -22.40
C VAL A 167 -11.63 -10.90 -22.09
N ALA A 168 -12.87 -10.65 -22.52
CA ALA A 168 -13.94 -11.62 -22.46
C ALA A 168 -14.14 -12.25 -23.83
N MET A 169 -14.30 -13.56 -23.82
CA MET A 169 -14.32 -14.40 -25.00
C MET A 169 -15.58 -15.25 -24.95
N GLY A 170 -16.13 -15.57 -26.12
CA GLY A 170 -17.28 -16.45 -26.23
C GLY A 170 -17.04 -17.53 -27.27
N LEU A 171 -17.83 -18.60 -27.16
CA LEU A 171 -17.90 -19.68 -28.13
C LEU A 171 -19.36 -19.93 -28.47
N VAL A 172 -19.66 -20.04 -29.76
CA VAL A 172 -20.92 -20.58 -30.27
C VAL A 172 -20.59 -21.86 -31.01
N MET A 173 -21.29 -22.96 -30.74
CA MET A 173 -21.03 -24.27 -31.32
C MET A 173 -22.34 -25.00 -31.68
N GLU A 174 -22.33 -25.69 -32.80
CA GLU A 174 -23.40 -26.61 -33.22
C GLU A 174 -22.80 -27.77 -34.04
N GLY A 175 -22.83 -28.98 -33.46
CA GLY A 175 -22.13 -30.13 -34.02
C GLY A 175 -20.63 -29.86 -34.16
N ASN A 176 -20.11 -29.91 -35.38
CA ASN A 176 -18.69 -29.65 -35.68
C ASN A 176 -18.40 -28.19 -36.07
N ARG A 177 -19.41 -27.33 -36.16
CA ARG A 177 -19.23 -25.92 -36.52
C ARG A 177 -19.11 -25.09 -35.24
N TYR A 178 -18.12 -24.22 -35.17
CA TYR A 178 -17.96 -23.30 -34.05
C TYR A 178 -17.43 -21.93 -34.48
N ALA A 179 -17.67 -20.93 -33.65
CA ALA A 179 -17.17 -19.57 -33.80
C ALA A 179 -16.65 -19.06 -32.44
N ILE A 180 -15.40 -18.59 -32.43
CA ILE A 180 -14.76 -17.97 -31.25
C ILE A 180 -14.88 -16.46 -31.36
N LEU A 181 -15.50 -15.84 -30.37
CA LEU A 181 -15.78 -14.41 -30.34
C LEU A 181 -14.85 -13.72 -29.34
N SER A 182 -14.22 -12.64 -29.77
CA SER A 182 -13.45 -11.73 -28.93
C SER A 182 -14.28 -10.53 -28.50
N ASP A 183 -14.09 -10.14 -27.25
CA ASP A 183 -14.77 -9.01 -26.62
C ASP A 183 -16.28 -9.07 -26.81
N ILE A 184 -16.86 -10.10 -26.18
CA ILE A 184 -18.29 -10.41 -26.28
C ILE A 184 -19.17 -9.31 -25.68
N ALA A 185 -20.29 -9.06 -26.35
CA ALA A 185 -21.37 -8.22 -25.86
C ALA A 185 -22.37 -9.01 -25.01
N GLY A 186 -23.27 -8.33 -24.29
CA GLY A 186 -24.24 -9.00 -23.40
C GLY A 186 -25.13 -10.03 -24.11
N ALA A 187 -25.55 -9.74 -25.34
CA ALA A 187 -26.33 -10.69 -26.14
C ALA A 187 -25.51 -11.94 -26.54
N GLU A 188 -24.22 -11.76 -26.84
CA GLU A 188 -23.32 -12.85 -27.25
C GLU A 188 -22.97 -13.77 -26.09
N ASP A 189 -22.86 -13.22 -24.87
CA ASP A 189 -22.72 -13.96 -23.62
C ASP A 189 -23.98 -14.79 -23.31
N HIS A 190 -25.15 -14.18 -23.46
CA HIS A 190 -26.43 -14.82 -23.15
C HIS A 190 -26.73 -16.01 -24.07
N TYR A 191 -26.50 -15.86 -25.38
CA TYR A 191 -26.77 -16.90 -26.38
C TYR A 191 -25.56 -17.80 -26.69
N GLY A 192 -24.38 -17.48 -26.17
CA GLY A 192 -23.17 -18.29 -26.33
C GLY A 192 -23.18 -19.56 -25.49
N ASP A 193 -22.46 -20.57 -25.97
CA ASP A 193 -22.35 -21.89 -25.36
C ASP A 193 -21.23 -22.00 -24.32
N MET A 194 -20.27 -21.09 -24.38
CA MET A 194 -19.24 -20.91 -23.38
C MET A 194 -18.83 -19.45 -23.37
N ASP A 195 -18.65 -18.90 -22.17
CA ASP A 195 -18.01 -17.62 -21.95
C ASP A 195 -16.77 -17.83 -21.08
N PHE A 196 -15.69 -17.13 -21.41
CA PHE A 196 -14.50 -17.18 -20.60
C PHE A 196 -13.76 -15.85 -20.58
N LYS A 197 -13.14 -15.58 -19.45
CA LYS A 197 -12.46 -14.33 -19.14
C LYS A 197 -10.99 -14.65 -18.94
N VAL A 198 -10.15 -14.03 -19.75
CA VAL A 198 -8.69 -14.21 -19.69
C VAL A 198 -8.07 -12.89 -19.30
N THR A 199 -7.29 -12.91 -18.22
CA THR A 199 -6.53 -11.76 -17.73
C THR A 199 -5.05 -12.08 -17.73
N GLY A 200 -4.21 -11.07 -17.83
CA GLY A 200 -2.77 -11.27 -17.80
C GLY A 200 -1.96 -10.10 -18.29
N THR A 201 -0.65 -10.31 -18.25
CA THR A 201 0.37 -9.37 -18.71
C THR A 201 0.78 -9.73 -20.14
N THR A 202 1.84 -9.07 -20.62
CA THR A 202 2.56 -9.44 -21.84
C THR A 202 3.26 -10.80 -21.75
N GLU A 203 3.56 -11.28 -20.54
CA GLU A 203 4.35 -12.50 -20.30
C GLU A 203 3.53 -13.72 -19.92
N GLY A 204 2.30 -13.54 -19.46
CA GLY A 204 1.51 -14.67 -18.99
C GLY A 204 0.08 -14.32 -18.62
N ILE A 205 -0.67 -15.36 -18.25
CA ILE A 205 -2.03 -15.26 -17.71
C ILE A 205 -1.93 -15.11 -16.19
N THR A 206 -2.71 -14.19 -15.61
CA THR A 206 -2.79 -14.01 -14.16
C THR A 206 -4.04 -14.66 -13.57
N ALA A 207 -5.17 -14.60 -14.28
CA ALA A 207 -6.37 -15.35 -13.96
C ALA A 207 -7.15 -15.77 -15.22
N LEU A 208 -7.79 -16.93 -15.13
CA LEU A 208 -8.67 -17.51 -16.13
C LEU A 208 -9.96 -17.97 -15.44
N GLN A 209 -11.10 -17.52 -15.94
CA GLN A 209 -12.43 -18.01 -15.53
C GLN A 209 -13.15 -18.52 -16.78
N MET A 210 -13.76 -19.70 -16.69
CA MET A 210 -14.51 -20.32 -17.78
C MET A 210 -15.85 -20.80 -17.25
N ASP A 211 -16.92 -20.50 -17.99
CA ASP A 211 -18.24 -21.05 -17.77
C ASP A 211 -18.69 -21.76 -19.05
N ILE A 212 -18.94 -23.08 -18.95
CA ILE A 212 -19.20 -23.95 -20.10
C ILE A 212 -20.62 -24.50 -19.95
N LYS A 213 -21.47 -24.24 -20.93
CA LYS A 213 -22.89 -24.62 -20.92
C LYS A 213 -23.17 -25.92 -21.67
N ILE A 214 -22.23 -26.41 -22.48
CA ILE A 214 -22.38 -27.60 -23.34
C ILE A 214 -21.17 -28.54 -23.29
N GLY A 215 -21.38 -29.80 -23.67
CA GLY A 215 -20.28 -30.75 -23.94
C GLY A 215 -19.64 -30.54 -25.31
N GLY A 216 -18.54 -31.25 -25.57
CA GLY A 216 -17.90 -31.31 -26.90
C GLY A 216 -16.78 -30.29 -27.15
N ILE A 217 -16.42 -29.48 -26.15
CA ILE A 217 -15.27 -28.57 -26.25
C ILE A 217 -13.99 -29.37 -26.08
N ASN A 218 -13.21 -29.50 -27.15
CA ASN A 218 -11.96 -30.24 -27.14
C ASN A 218 -10.75 -29.31 -26.87
N ALA A 219 -9.58 -29.90 -26.64
CA ALA A 219 -8.35 -29.16 -26.33
C ALA A 219 -7.90 -28.24 -27.47
N GLN A 220 -8.20 -28.59 -28.73
CA GLN A 220 -7.86 -27.76 -29.89
C GLN A 220 -8.67 -26.46 -29.89
N ILE A 221 -9.98 -26.54 -29.70
CA ILE A 221 -10.87 -25.36 -29.63
C ILE A 221 -10.40 -24.45 -28.50
N LEU A 222 -10.06 -25.01 -27.34
CA LEU A 222 -9.56 -24.23 -26.21
C LEU A 222 -8.22 -23.53 -26.53
N SER A 223 -7.30 -24.22 -27.21
CA SER A 223 -6.02 -23.65 -27.62
C SER A 223 -6.19 -22.48 -28.59
N GLU A 224 -7.04 -22.64 -29.61
CA GLU A 224 -7.39 -21.57 -30.56
C GLU A 224 -8.03 -20.37 -29.84
N ALA A 225 -8.94 -20.65 -28.89
CA ALA A 225 -9.64 -19.63 -28.15
C ALA A 225 -8.70 -18.84 -27.22
N LEU A 226 -7.76 -19.52 -26.56
CA LEU A 226 -6.74 -18.87 -25.72
C LEU A 226 -5.74 -18.04 -26.54
N GLU A 227 -5.36 -18.50 -27.74
CA GLU A 227 -4.47 -17.72 -28.62
C GLU A 227 -5.18 -16.47 -29.16
N GLN A 228 -6.45 -16.57 -29.52
CA GLN A 228 -7.25 -15.41 -29.90
C GLN A 228 -7.42 -14.44 -28.71
N ALA A 229 -7.64 -14.97 -27.50
CA ALA A 229 -7.69 -14.18 -26.28
C ALA A 229 -6.36 -13.47 -25.97
N ARG A 230 -5.22 -14.14 -26.19
CA ARG A 230 -3.88 -13.54 -26.04
C ARG A 230 -3.72 -12.33 -26.96
N LYS A 231 -4.08 -12.47 -28.25
CA LYS A 231 -4.03 -11.36 -29.22
C LYS A 231 -4.93 -10.19 -28.79
N GLY A 232 -6.16 -10.48 -28.39
CA GLY A 232 -7.10 -9.47 -27.90
C GLY A 232 -6.58 -8.74 -26.65
N ARG A 233 -6.06 -9.50 -25.68
CA ARG A 233 -5.47 -8.94 -24.44
C ARG A 233 -4.27 -8.05 -24.72
N LEU A 234 -3.35 -8.47 -25.59
CA LEU A 234 -2.17 -7.67 -25.97
C LEU A 234 -2.57 -6.39 -26.71
N HIS A 235 -3.60 -6.45 -27.54
CA HIS A 235 -4.16 -5.25 -28.18
C HIS A 235 -4.70 -4.25 -27.14
N ILE A 236 -5.47 -4.73 -26.15
CA ILE A 236 -5.98 -3.90 -25.06
C ILE A 236 -4.83 -3.30 -24.24
N LEU A 237 -3.83 -4.10 -23.87
CA LEU A 237 -2.62 -3.63 -23.17
C LEU A 237 -1.92 -2.53 -23.96
N GLY A 238 -1.75 -2.70 -25.27
CA GLY A 238 -1.11 -1.71 -26.13
C GLY A 238 -1.83 -0.36 -26.15
N ILE A 239 -3.16 -0.35 -25.98
CA ILE A 239 -3.95 0.90 -25.84
C ILE A 239 -3.80 1.47 -24.43
N MET A 240 -3.85 0.63 -23.39
CA MET A 240 -3.63 1.08 -22.00
C MET A 240 -2.25 1.74 -21.83
N THR A 241 -1.20 1.17 -22.42
CA THR A 241 0.17 1.71 -22.41
C THR A 241 0.25 3.10 -23.04
N GLN A 242 -0.63 3.44 -23.98
CA GLN A 242 -0.67 4.80 -24.56
C GLN A 242 -1.22 5.84 -23.57
N ALA A 243 -2.06 5.42 -22.62
CA ALA A 243 -2.58 6.31 -21.57
C ALA A 243 -1.63 6.43 -20.39
N LEU A 244 -0.99 5.33 -19.99
CA LEU A 244 0.05 5.31 -18.96
C LEU A 244 0.96 4.09 -19.17
N ASP A 245 2.23 4.35 -19.51
CA ASP A 245 3.21 3.33 -19.89
C ASP A 245 3.89 2.66 -18.69
N ALA A 246 4.12 3.43 -17.62
CA ALA A 246 4.73 2.98 -16.37
C ALA A 246 4.00 3.58 -15.15
N PRO A 247 4.12 2.96 -13.95
CA PRO A 247 3.67 3.59 -12.72
C PRO A 247 4.27 4.98 -12.52
N ARG A 248 3.51 5.89 -11.89
CA ARG A 248 4.06 7.20 -11.49
C ARG A 248 5.23 6.99 -10.52
N GLY A 249 6.26 7.84 -10.64
CA GLY A 249 7.47 7.74 -9.81
C GLY A 249 7.26 8.11 -8.34
N GLU A 250 6.21 8.86 -8.03
CA GLU A 250 5.82 9.22 -6.66
C GLU A 250 4.35 8.87 -6.43
N ILE A 251 4.02 8.52 -5.18
CA ILE A 251 2.64 8.37 -4.71
C ILE A 251 1.94 9.72 -4.63
N SER A 252 0.61 9.72 -4.70
CA SER A 252 -0.20 10.95 -4.57
C SER A 252 0.11 11.73 -3.29
N GLN A 253 0.10 13.06 -3.39
CA GLN A 253 0.25 13.98 -2.25
C GLN A 253 -0.81 13.78 -1.15
N TYR A 254 -1.97 13.20 -1.51
CA TYR A 254 -3.04 12.92 -0.55
C TYR A 254 -2.89 11.54 0.09
N ALA A 255 -2.01 10.69 -0.43
CA ALA A 255 -1.72 9.38 0.14
C ALA A 255 -0.85 9.54 1.40
N PRO A 256 -1.06 8.71 2.44
CA PRO A 256 -0.19 8.73 3.60
C PRO A 256 1.24 8.35 3.19
N ARG A 257 2.24 9.10 3.63
CA ARG A 257 3.65 8.70 3.54
C ARG A 257 3.98 7.83 4.74
N ILE A 258 4.48 6.62 4.49
CA ILE A 258 4.92 5.70 5.53
C ILE A 258 6.43 5.88 5.69
N ILE A 259 6.86 6.30 6.88
CA ILE A 259 8.26 6.39 7.26
C ILE A 259 8.52 5.29 8.28
N THR A 260 9.47 4.42 7.97
CA THR A 260 9.87 3.32 8.85
C THR A 260 11.15 3.71 9.59
N ILE A 261 11.16 3.51 10.90
CA ILE A 261 12.34 3.64 11.75
C ILE A 261 12.51 2.36 12.57
N ASN A 262 13.76 1.97 12.84
CA ASN A 262 14.05 0.82 13.68
C ASN A 262 14.54 1.28 15.04
N ILE A 263 14.04 0.65 16.09
CA ILE A 263 14.45 0.86 17.48
C ILE A 263 14.87 -0.48 18.08
N HIS A 264 15.62 -0.44 19.19
CA HIS A 264 15.96 -1.67 19.91
C HIS A 264 14.68 -2.31 20.50
N PRO A 265 14.47 -3.64 20.41
CA PRO A 265 13.25 -4.30 20.89
C PRO A 265 12.91 -4.01 22.36
N ASP A 266 13.93 -3.81 23.21
CA ASP A 266 13.74 -3.49 24.63
C ASP A 266 13.02 -2.15 24.85
N LYS A 267 13.12 -1.23 23.89
CA LYS A 267 12.55 0.13 23.95
C LYS A 267 11.10 0.19 23.46
N ILE A 268 10.57 -0.88 22.88
CA ILE A 268 9.16 -0.96 22.44
C ILE A 268 8.22 -0.62 23.62
N ARG A 269 8.51 -1.14 24.81
CA ARG A 269 7.70 -0.90 26.01
C ARG A 269 7.65 0.58 26.42
N GLU A 270 8.75 1.31 26.22
CA GLU A 270 8.86 2.74 26.56
C GLU A 270 8.05 3.59 25.57
N VAL A 271 8.11 3.25 24.28
CA VAL A 271 7.36 3.97 23.22
C VAL A 271 5.85 3.72 23.34
N ILE A 272 5.42 2.49 23.65
CA ILE A 272 4.00 2.19 23.87
C ILE A 272 3.52 2.83 25.18
N GLY A 273 4.33 2.75 26.23
CA GLY A 273 4.00 3.19 27.58
C GLY A 273 2.94 2.31 28.26
N PRO A 274 2.64 2.56 29.56
CA PRO A 274 1.67 1.76 30.31
C PRO A 274 0.27 1.84 29.69
N GLY A 275 -0.23 0.70 29.20
CA GLY A 275 -1.54 0.59 28.57
C GLY A 275 -1.68 1.31 27.23
N GLY A 276 -0.56 1.60 26.54
CA GLY A 276 -0.58 2.32 25.25
C GLY A 276 -0.82 3.83 25.37
N LYS A 277 -0.72 4.41 26.58
CA LYS A 277 -0.96 5.84 26.79
C LYS A 277 0.00 6.73 26.02
N MET A 278 1.28 6.35 25.95
CA MET A 278 2.31 7.19 25.33
C MET A 278 2.11 7.24 23.82
N ILE A 279 1.97 6.08 23.17
CA ILE A 279 1.72 6.01 21.73
C ILE A 279 0.41 6.71 21.33
N ARG A 280 -0.64 6.63 22.15
CA ARG A 280 -1.90 7.36 21.94
C ARG A 280 -1.71 8.87 22.01
N SER A 281 -0.98 9.38 23.00
CA SER A 281 -0.65 10.82 23.09
C SER A 281 0.16 11.29 21.87
N ILE A 282 1.15 10.52 21.41
CA ILE A 282 1.91 10.88 20.20
C ILE A 282 0.99 10.89 18.98
N THR A 283 0.12 9.89 18.82
CA THR A 283 -0.84 9.78 17.71
C THR A 283 -1.85 10.94 17.72
N GLU A 284 -2.40 11.29 18.89
CA GLU A 284 -3.38 12.38 19.04
C GLU A 284 -2.77 13.77 18.80
N GLU A 285 -1.55 14.00 19.29
CA GLU A 285 -0.88 15.29 19.16
C GLU A 285 -0.33 15.54 17.75
N THR A 286 0.18 14.49 17.10
CA THR A 286 0.77 14.61 15.76
C THR A 286 -0.22 14.34 14.64
N GLY A 287 -1.33 13.64 14.93
CA GLY A 287 -2.25 13.14 13.91
C GLY A 287 -1.68 12.00 13.04
N ALA A 288 -0.44 11.56 13.28
CA ALA A 288 0.20 10.48 12.55
C ALA A 288 -0.28 9.10 13.07
N LYS A 289 -0.55 8.17 12.16
CA LYS A 289 -0.85 6.78 12.49
C LYS A 289 0.46 6.03 12.75
N ILE A 290 0.64 5.44 13.94
CA ILE A 290 1.87 4.75 14.32
C ILE A 290 1.57 3.26 14.56
N ASP A 291 2.31 2.40 13.89
CA ASP A 291 2.29 0.94 14.06
C ASP A 291 3.67 0.45 14.51
N ILE A 292 3.71 -0.43 15.50
CA ILE A 292 4.95 -0.97 16.08
C ILE A 292 4.93 -2.49 15.96
N ALA A 293 5.93 -3.05 15.29
CA ALA A 293 6.16 -4.48 15.21
C ALA A 293 7.03 -4.98 16.37
N ASP A 294 6.90 -6.27 16.69
CA ASP A 294 7.60 -6.92 17.81
C ASP A 294 9.14 -6.98 17.62
N ASP A 295 9.62 -6.78 16.39
CA ASP A 295 11.04 -6.73 16.03
C ASP A 295 11.68 -5.35 16.25
N GLY A 296 10.90 -4.35 16.69
CA GLY A 296 11.36 -2.98 16.88
C GLY A 296 11.19 -2.08 15.66
N THR A 297 10.58 -2.56 14.58
CA THR A 297 10.22 -1.75 13.42
C THR A 297 9.00 -0.89 13.73
N ILE A 298 9.14 0.43 13.62
CA ILE A 298 8.04 1.39 13.80
C ILE A 298 7.70 2.03 12.45
N SER A 299 6.45 1.90 12.03
CA SER A 299 5.92 2.51 10.83
C SER A 299 5.04 3.71 11.18
N ILE A 300 5.42 4.90 10.71
CA ILE A 300 4.75 6.17 10.98
C ILE A 300 4.13 6.65 9.68
N ALA A 301 2.81 6.76 9.65
CA ALA A 301 2.04 7.12 8.47
C ALA A 301 1.29 8.44 8.66
N SER A 302 1.56 9.41 7.78
CA SER A 302 0.88 10.71 7.78
C SER A 302 0.76 11.26 6.35
N ALA A 303 -0.33 11.97 6.05
CA ALA A 303 -0.45 12.72 4.80
C ALA A 303 0.39 14.02 4.82
N ASP A 304 0.71 14.53 6.01
CA ASP A 304 1.56 15.70 6.21
C ASP A 304 2.97 15.28 6.67
N GLY A 305 3.98 15.78 5.94
CA GLY A 305 5.39 15.53 6.24
C GLY A 305 5.83 16.14 7.57
N GLU A 306 5.28 17.29 7.98
CA GLU A 306 5.62 17.92 9.26
C GLU A 306 5.13 17.08 10.44
N ALA A 307 3.88 16.59 10.36
CA ALA A 307 3.32 15.67 11.34
C ALA A 307 4.14 14.38 11.47
N ALA A 308 4.61 13.82 10.36
CA ALA A 308 5.47 12.64 10.38
C ALA A 308 6.82 12.91 11.06
N GLN A 309 7.46 14.05 10.76
CA GLN A 309 8.71 14.44 11.41
C GLN A 309 8.56 14.71 12.90
N ALA A 310 7.46 15.34 13.32
CA ALA A 310 7.16 15.55 14.73
C ALA A 310 7.01 14.23 15.50
N ALA A 311 6.33 13.24 14.90
CA ALA A 311 6.21 11.90 15.47
C ALA A 311 7.57 11.19 15.57
N ILE A 312 8.40 11.25 14.51
CA ILE A 312 9.76 10.68 14.52
C ILE A 312 10.62 11.33 15.60
N ALA A 313 10.62 12.66 15.70
CA ALA A 313 11.40 13.39 16.70
C ALA A 313 11.03 12.96 18.12
N ARG A 314 9.74 12.75 18.38
CA ARG A 314 9.25 12.32 19.69
C ARG A 314 9.63 10.88 20.02
N ILE A 315 9.49 9.97 19.05
CA ILE A 315 9.91 8.58 19.24
C ILE A 315 11.42 8.50 19.43
N ARG A 316 12.20 9.27 18.67
CA ARG A 316 13.65 9.37 18.87
C ARG A 316 14.01 9.96 20.22
N ALA A 317 13.28 10.95 20.73
CA ALA A 317 13.53 11.48 22.07
C ALA A 317 13.31 10.44 23.19
N ILE A 318 12.32 9.56 23.01
CA ILE A 318 12.03 8.46 23.96
C ILE A 318 13.05 7.32 23.82
N THR A 319 13.47 7.02 22.59
CA THR A 319 14.37 5.90 22.29
C THR A 319 15.84 6.30 22.24
N ALA A 320 16.15 7.59 22.43
CA ALA A 320 17.50 8.09 22.49
C ALA A 320 18.25 7.36 23.61
N GLU A 321 19.42 6.85 23.26
CA GLU A 321 20.35 6.30 24.23
C GLU A 321 21.51 7.27 24.40
N ALA A 322 22.06 7.34 25.61
CA ALA A 322 23.31 8.04 25.83
C ALA A 322 24.45 7.26 25.13
N GLU A 323 25.03 7.85 24.09
CA GLU A 323 26.22 7.31 23.42
C GLU A 323 27.48 7.64 24.23
N ILE A 324 28.38 6.66 24.35
CA ILE A 324 29.65 6.84 25.07
C ILE A 324 30.49 7.86 24.30
N GLY A 325 30.83 8.97 24.96
CA GLY A 325 31.60 10.06 24.39
C GLY A 325 30.77 11.25 23.93
N GLU A 326 29.43 11.18 23.94
CA GLU A 326 28.60 12.35 23.67
C GLU A 326 28.40 13.23 24.92
N THR A 327 28.19 14.52 24.67
CA THR A 327 27.95 15.53 25.70
C THR A 327 26.48 15.92 25.69
N TYR A 328 25.83 15.84 26.85
CA TYR A 328 24.42 16.13 27.01
C TYR A 328 24.18 17.23 28.03
N LEU A 329 23.14 18.03 27.83
CA LEU A 329 22.64 18.98 28.81
C LEU A 329 21.64 18.27 29.72
N GLY A 330 22.08 17.85 30.90
CA GLY A 330 21.26 17.11 31.86
C GLY A 330 20.78 17.96 33.03
N THR A 331 19.67 17.59 33.65
CA THR A 331 19.12 18.27 34.84
C THR A 331 19.36 17.41 36.09
N VAL A 332 19.90 17.99 37.16
CA VAL A 332 20.15 17.26 38.42
C VAL A 332 18.82 16.85 39.04
N SER A 333 18.52 15.55 39.06
CA SER A 333 17.26 15.01 39.61
C SER A 333 17.35 14.82 41.12
N ARG A 334 18.46 14.27 41.63
CA ARG A 334 18.70 14.08 43.07
C ARG A 334 20.20 14.06 43.41
N ILE A 335 20.54 14.55 44.60
CA ILE A 335 21.92 14.54 45.11
C ILE A 335 22.06 13.47 46.21
N VAL A 336 23.15 12.70 46.15
CA VAL A 336 23.51 11.68 47.15
C VAL A 336 24.95 11.90 47.63
N ASP A 337 25.34 11.31 48.76
CA ASP A 337 26.65 11.57 49.37
C ASP A 337 27.85 11.18 48.48
N PHE A 338 27.65 10.27 47.53
CA PHE A 338 28.67 9.79 46.60
C PHE A 338 28.56 10.33 45.16
N GLY A 339 27.63 11.26 44.90
CA GLY A 339 27.43 11.82 43.57
C GLY A 339 26.07 12.49 43.34
N ALA A 340 25.73 12.74 42.09
CA ALA A 340 24.43 13.25 41.69
C ALA A 340 23.83 12.38 40.60
N PHE A 341 22.51 12.18 40.64
CA PHE A 341 21.79 11.65 39.50
C PHE A 341 21.38 12.82 38.62
N VAL A 342 21.73 12.71 37.34
CA VAL A 342 21.44 13.73 36.34
C VAL A 342 20.58 13.07 35.28
N GLU A 343 19.38 13.61 35.06
CA GLU A 343 18.49 13.19 34.00
C GLU A 343 19.02 13.79 32.69
N ILE A 344 19.44 12.93 31.77
CA ILE A 344 20.09 13.29 30.50
C ILE A 344 19.05 13.31 29.37
N LEU A 345 18.18 12.31 29.39
CA LEU A 345 17.10 12.06 28.44
C LEU A 345 15.86 11.67 29.25
N PRO A 346 14.63 11.88 28.72
CA PRO A 346 13.41 11.59 29.45
C PRO A 346 13.38 10.14 29.97
N GLY A 347 13.48 9.95 31.28
CA GLY A 347 13.50 8.62 31.92
C GLY A 347 14.85 7.90 31.94
N LEU A 348 15.94 8.54 31.51
CA LEU A 348 17.32 8.03 31.60
C LEU A 348 18.17 8.85 32.58
N ASP A 349 18.36 8.30 33.77
CA ASP A 349 19.25 8.85 34.80
C ASP A 349 20.69 8.35 34.64
N GLY A 350 21.64 9.27 34.57
CA GLY A 350 23.06 8.97 34.69
C GLY A 350 23.60 9.28 36.09
N LEU A 351 24.53 8.46 36.58
CA LEU A 351 25.25 8.73 37.82
C LEU A 351 26.49 9.57 37.52
N LEU A 352 26.52 10.79 38.05
CA LEU A 352 27.69 11.64 38.12
C LEU A 352 28.39 11.41 39.46
N HIS A 353 29.44 10.59 39.47
CA HIS A 353 30.18 10.26 40.69
C HIS A 353 30.95 11.48 41.21
N ILE A 354 31.12 11.61 42.53
CA ILE A 354 31.79 12.78 43.15
C ILE A 354 33.19 13.08 42.57
N SER A 355 33.92 12.03 42.16
CA SER A 355 35.24 12.15 41.52
C SER A 355 35.24 12.76 40.12
N GLU A 356 34.08 12.79 39.46
CA GLU A 356 33.89 13.18 38.06
C GLU A 356 33.13 14.53 37.92
N ILE A 357 32.85 15.21 39.04
CA ILE A 357 32.13 16.50 39.08
C ILE A 357 33.04 17.67 38.69
N SER A 358 34.29 17.66 39.16
CA SER A 358 35.22 18.79 39.00
C SER A 358 36.67 18.32 38.97
N ASP A 359 37.55 19.15 38.42
CA ASP A 359 39.01 18.98 38.40
C ASP A 359 39.62 19.02 39.83
N ARG A 360 38.92 19.68 40.77
CA ARG A 360 39.37 19.87 42.17
C ARG A 360 38.73 18.85 43.11
N ARG A 361 39.43 18.51 44.20
CA ARG A 361 38.92 17.59 45.23
C ARG A 361 37.82 18.27 46.04
N ILE A 362 36.58 17.90 45.76
CA ILE A 362 35.38 18.40 46.45
C ILE A 362 35.14 17.56 47.72
N LYS A 363 34.74 18.21 48.82
CA LYS A 363 34.37 17.53 50.07
C LYS A 363 32.88 17.18 50.13
N ASP A 364 32.01 17.97 49.51
CA ASP A 364 30.56 17.75 49.48
C ASP A 364 29.98 18.08 48.10
N VAL A 365 29.13 17.20 47.56
CA VAL A 365 28.51 17.35 46.22
C VAL A 365 27.62 18.61 46.16
N ARG A 366 27.06 19.01 47.30
CA ARG A 366 26.14 20.16 47.42
C ARG A 366 26.80 21.52 47.23
N ASP A 367 28.13 21.59 47.27
CA ASP A 367 28.88 22.83 47.04
C ASP A 367 28.88 23.23 45.56
N GLU A 368 28.72 22.26 44.65
CA GLU A 368 28.87 22.44 43.19
C GLU A 368 27.58 22.18 42.41
N LEU A 369 26.67 21.36 42.94
CA LEU A 369 25.44 20.96 42.27
C LEU A 369 24.23 21.29 43.15
N LYS A 370 23.19 21.84 42.53
CA LYS A 370 21.86 22.00 43.14
C LYS A 370 20.84 21.12 42.42
N GLU A 371 19.87 20.60 43.15
CA GLU A 371 18.73 19.91 42.55
C GLU A 371 17.98 20.87 41.59
N GLY A 372 17.63 20.37 40.41
CA GLY A 372 17.03 21.15 39.32
C GLY A 372 18.01 21.98 38.49
N GLN A 373 19.32 21.95 38.77
CA GLN A 373 20.32 22.66 37.97
C GLN A 373 20.60 21.94 36.66
N GLN A 374 20.69 22.69 35.56
CA GLN A 374 21.15 22.17 34.26
C GLN A 374 22.67 22.18 34.20
N VAL A 375 23.27 21.05 33.85
CA VAL A 375 24.72 20.85 33.75
C VAL A 375 25.08 20.05 32.50
N MET A 376 26.17 20.47 31.83
CA MET A 376 26.75 19.73 30.71
C MET A 376 27.55 18.54 31.25
N VAL A 377 27.22 17.34 30.78
CA VAL A 377 27.82 16.08 31.24
C VAL A 377 28.13 15.18 30.06
N LYS A 378 29.31 14.56 30.07
CA LYS A 378 29.75 13.62 29.05
C LYS A 378 29.49 12.19 29.50
N CYS A 379 28.95 11.35 28.62
CA CYS A 379 28.85 9.92 28.90
C CYS A 379 30.22 9.26 28.79
N ILE A 380 30.74 8.70 29.89
CA ILE A 380 32.06 8.04 29.94
C ILE A 380 31.96 6.51 29.92
N GLY A 381 30.76 5.95 30.08
CA GLY A 381 30.56 4.51 30.00
C GLY A 381 29.12 4.11 30.25
N LYS A 382 28.72 2.99 29.65
CA LYS A 382 27.37 2.40 29.76
C LYS A 382 27.49 0.96 30.25
N GLU A 383 26.83 0.63 31.35
CA GLU A 383 26.66 -0.75 31.85
C GLU A 383 25.15 -1.04 32.01
N GLY A 384 24.53 -1.63 30.99
CA GLY A 384 23.08 -1.86 30.95
C GLY A 384 22.29 -0.54 31.02
N ASN A 385 21.41 -0.40 32.01
CA ASN A 385 20.63 0.82 32.27
C ASN A 385 21.36 1.87 33.13
N LYS A 386 22.62 1.62 33.53
CA LYS A 386 23.40 2.57 34.33
C LYS A 386 24.39 3.30 33.44
N VAL A 387 24.18 4.60 33.29
CA VAL A 387 25.06 5.50 32.54
C VAL A 387 26.01 6.19 33.51
N LYS A 388 27.32 6.10 33.25
CA LYS A 388 28.36 6.83 34.00
C LYS A 388 28.60 8.17 33.30
N LEU A 389 28.46 9.26 34.05
CA LEU A 389 28.62 10.61 33.56
C LEU A 389 29.89 11.26 34.14
N SER A 390 30.51 12.14 33.35
CA SER A 390 31.60 13.01 33.81
C SER A 390 31.41 14.44 33.33
N ARG A 391 31.45 15.38 34.29
CA ARG A 391 31.52 16.82 34.05
C ARG A 391 32.97 17.27 33.89
N LYS A 392 33.90 16.57 34.54
CA LYS A 392 35.34 16.80 34.42
C LYS A 392 35.85 16.62 32.99
N ALA A 393 35.34 15.62 32.26
CA ALA A 393 35.71 15.39 30.86
C ALA A 393 35.33 16.58 29.95
N VAL A 394 34.17 17.20 30.18
CA VAL A 394 33.73 18.40 29.44
C VAL A 394 34.62 19.61 29.76
N LEU A 395 34.90 19.84 31.05
CA LEU A 395 35.75 20.94 31.50
C LEU A 395 37.21 20.83 31.02
N LEU A 396 37.72 19.61 30.84
CA LEU A 396 39.05 19.35 30.27
C LEU A 396 39.08 19.60 28.76
N GLU A 397 38.01 19.25 28.03
CA GLU A 397 37.89 19.53 26.61
C GLU A 397 37.72 21.03 26.32
N GLU A 398 36.94 21.75 27.14
CA GLU A 398 36.82 23.22 27.05
C GLU A 398 38.17 23.92 27.34
N LYS A 399 38.95 23.43 28.32
CA LYS A 399 40.31 23.93 28.59
C LYS A 399 41.28 23.63 27.44
N ALA A 400 41.20 22.45 26.84
CA ALA A 400 42.05 22.06 25.71
C ALA A 400 41.72 22.83 24.42
N GLN A 401 40.47 23.24 24.21
CA GLN A 401 40.08 24.11 23.09
C GLN A 401 40.43 25.58 23.34
N GLY A 402 40.42 26.04 24.60
CA GLY A 402 40.83 27.40 24.98
C GLY A 402 42.34 27.68 24.87
N GLU A 403 43.20 26.67 24.94
CA GLU A 403 44.66 26.83 24.77
C GLU A 403 45.13 26.87 23.30
N ASN A 404 44.23 26.65 22.32
CA ASN A 404 44.58 26.57 20.90
C ASN A 404 44.21 27.81 20.06
N MET A 405 43.91 28.95 20.70
CA MET A 405 43.88 30.24 20.00
C MET A 405 45.28 30.85 19.97
N PRO A 406 45.92 31.02 18.80
CA PRO A 406 47.18 31.75 18.73
C PRO A 406 46.91 33.22 19.09
N VAL A 407 47.68 33.72 20.05
CA VAL A 407 47.81 35.14 20.37
C VAL A 407 48.28 35.83 19.08
N VAL A 408 47.41 36.63 18.47
CA VAL A 408 47.80 37.56 17.41
C VAL A 408 48.61 38.65 18.08
N SER A 409 49.94 38.56 17.97
CA SER A 409 50.86 39.64 18.32
C SER A 409 50.85 40.72 17.22
N GLU A 410 50.82 41.96 17.70
CA GLU A 410 50.76 43.28 17.03
C GLU A 410 51.41 43.44 15.65
#